data_AF-A0A9E4FHB8-F1
#
_entry.id   AF-A0A9E4FHB8-F1
#
_cell.length_a   1.000
_cell.length_b   1.000
_cell.length_c   1.000
_cell.angle_alpha   90.00
_cell.angle_beta   90.00
_cell.angle_gamma   90.00
#
_symmetry.space_group_name_H-M   'P 1'
#
loop_
_entity.id
_entity.type
_entity.pdbx_description
1 polymer ?
#
loop_
_entity_poly.entity_id
_entity_poly.type
_entity_poly.pdbx_seq_one_letter_code
_entity_poly.pdbx_strand_id
1 'polypeptide(L)'
;MQNRFAMPSHVAATVAVLFAASTLSVSCQTIQNSAESTYQVPKTPDGVPDYNGIWQAMGSAHWDLEDHNARQGAAPILGALGAIPAGRSVVEGGTIPYQDWALAQREENRANW
;
A
#
# COMPACT_ATOMS: atom_id res chain seq x y z
N MET A 1 68.71 -21.83 36.46
CA MET A 1 69.52 -20.84 35.74
C MET A 1 69.15 -20.90 34.27
N GLN A 2 68.90 -19.73 33.68
CA GLN A 2 68.66 -19.46 32.26
C GLN A 2 67.25 -19.88 31.77
N ASN A 3 66.27 -18.97 31.67
CA ASN A 3 66.13 -17.94 30.63
C ASN A 3 66.01 -18.60 29.23
N ARG A 4 65.17 -18.22 28.26
CA ARG A 4 64.60 -16.90 27.89
C ARG A 4 64.03 -17.02 26.45
N PHE A 5 63.10 -16.11 26.09
CA PHE A 5 62.76 -15.65 24.72
C PHE A 5 62.00 -16.66 23.81
N ALA A 6 61.01 -16.31 22.99
CA ALA A 6 60.37 -15.05 22.62
C ALA A 6 59.06 -15.37 21.84
N MET A 7 58.05 -14.49 21.94
CA MET A 7 57.06 -14.26 20.87
C MET A 7 57.63 -13.20 19.88
N PRO A 8 56.99 -12.78 18.76
CA PRO A 8 55.78 -13.25 18.04
C PRO A 8 55.98 -13.39 16.50
N SER A 9 54.99 -13.88 15.76
CA SER A 9 54.62 -13.32 14.45
C SER A 9 53.28 -13.89 13.95
N HIS A 10 52.61 -13.08 13.15
CA HIS A 10 51.17 -13.10 12.86
C HIS A 10 50.72 -14.16 11.85
N VAL A 11 49.39 -14.38 11.86
CA VAL A 11 48.51 -14.82 10.75
C VAL A 11 48.32 -16.33 10.57
N ALA A 12 47.13 -16.79 10.95
CA ALA A 12 46.26 -17.71 10.19
C ALA A 12 45.13 -18.16 11.14
N ALA A 13 44.01 -17.44 11.20
CA ALA A 13 42.81 -17.82 10.46
C ALA A 13 42.37 -19.27 10.72
N THR A 14 41.58 -19.47 11.78
CA THR A 14 40.63 -20.59 11.85
C THR A 14 39.33 -20.10 12.45
N VAL A 15 38.32 -20.05 11.59
CA VAL A 15 36.91 -19.82 11.89
C VAL A 15 36.43 -20.95 12.80
N ALA A 16 36.06 -20.61 14.03
CA ALA A 16 35.26 -21.47 14.90
C ALA A 16 34.06 -20.65 15.36
N VAL A 17 32.93 -20.87 14.68
CA VAL A 17 31.65 -20.24 14.99
C VAL A 17 31.21 -20.72 16.37
N LEU A 18 31.46 -19.90 17.37
CA LEU A 18 30.91 -20.04 18.72
C LEU A 18 29.42 -19.75 18.66
N PHE A 19 28.61 -20.77 18.94
CA PHE A 19 27.20 -20.65 19.31
C PHE A 19 27.10 -19.90 20.65
N ALA A 20 27.17 -18.57 20.60
CA ALA A 20 26.87 -17.71 21.73
C ALA A 20 25.47 -17.12 21.52
N ALA A 21 24.63 -17.34 22.54
CA ALA A 21 23.23 -16.97 22.58
C ALA A 21 23.00 -15.49 22.22
N SER A 22 22.38 -15.26 21.06
CA SER A 22 21.77 -13.99 20.71
C SER A 22 20.27 -14.15 20.86
N THR A 23 19.76 -13.86 22.05
CA THR A 23 18.33 -13.61 22.24
C THR A 23 17.95 -12.41 21.38
N LEU A 24 17.31 -12.64 20.24
CA LEU A 24 16.67 -11.58 19.48
C LEU A 24 15.50 -11.06 20.32
N SER A 25 15.70 -9.91 20.97
CA SER A 25 14.61 -9.10 21.49
C SER A 25 13.71 -8.71 20.31
N VAL A 26 12.56 -9.37 20.21
CA VAL A 26 11.49 -8.93 19.32
C VAL A 26 10.96 -7.62 19.90
N SER A 27 11.50 -6.50 19.41
CA SER A 27 10.90 -5.18 19.66
C SER A 27 9.53 -5.19 19.00
N CYS A 28 8.48 -5.31 19.83
CA CYS A 28 7.12 -5.04 19.41
C CYS A 28 7.06 -3.56 19.01
N GLN A 29 7.16 -3.29 17.70
CA GLN A 29 6.86 -1.96 17.18
C GLN A 29 5.37 -1.76 17.40
N THR A 30 5.03 -0.95 18.40
CA THR A 30 3.69 -0.40 18.54
C THR A 30 3.40 0.37 17.26
N ILE A 31 2.37 -0.05 16.51
CA ILE A 31 1.78 0.76 15.45
C ILE A 31 1.45 2.10 16.12
N GLN A 32 2.17 3.16 15.74
CA GLN A 32 1.83 4.51 16.16
C GLN A 32 0.45 4.80 15.57
N ASN A 33 -0.58 4.85 16.41
CA ASN A 33 -1.88 5.39 16.04
C ASN A 33 -1.63 6.81 15.52
N SER A 34 -1.77 7.01 14.21
CA SER A 34 -1.93 8.33 13.63
C SER A 34 -3.10 8.97 14.36
N ALA A 35 -2.86 10.05 15.12
CA ALA A 35 -3.93 10.79 15.75
C ALA A 35 -4.95 11.16 14.66
N GLU A 36 -6.17 10.64 14.76
CA GLU A 36 -7.26 11.06 13.89
C GLU A 36 -7.52 12.54 14.19
N SER A 37 -6.95 13.39 13.34
CA SER A 37 -7.39 14.76 13.20
C SER A 37 -8.87 14.69 12.80
N THR A 38 -9.78 14.99 13.72
CA THR A 38 -11.20 15.13 13.40
C THR A 38 -11.34 16.25 12.37
N TYR A 39 -11.52 15.86 11.11
CA TYR A 39 -11.73 16.80 10.01
C TYR A 39 -13.04 17.56 10.25
N GLN A 40 -12.94 18.89 10.36
CA GLN A 40 -14.10 19.77 10.45
C GLN A 40 -14.46 20.23 9.04
N VAL A 41 -15.66 19.85 8.58
CA VAL A 41 -16.11 20.22 7.23
C VAL A 41 -16.35 21.74 7.16
N PRO A 42 -15.76 22.45 6.18
CA PRO A 42 -16.10 23.84 5.92
C PRO A 42 -17.59 23.98 5.63
N LYS A 43 -18.20 25.11 6.01
CA LYS A 43 -19.64 25.38 5.81
C LYS A 43 -19.83 26.68 5.05
N THR A 44 -20.88 26.74 4.24
CA THR A 44 -21.33 27.96 3.58
C THR A 44 -21.97 28.92 4.60
N PRO A 45 -22.24 30.20 4.21
CA PRO A 45 -22.98 31.13 5.07
C PRO A 45 -24.35 30.62 5.54
N ASP A 46 -25.00 29.76 4.74
CA ASP A 46 -26.28 29.13 5.07
C ASP A 46 -26.15 27.93 6.04
N GLY A 47 -24.92 27.61 6.46
CA GLY A 47 -24.63 26.57 7.45
C GLY A 47 -24.59 25.14 6.90
N VAL A 48 -24.69 24.94 5.58
CA VAL A 48 -24.54 23.63 4.93
C VAL A 48 -23.08 23.34 4.60
N PRO A 49 -22.65 22.06 4.48
CA PRO A 49 -21.29 21.73 4.06
C PRO A 49 -20.92 22.39 2.73
N ASP A 50 -19.74 22.98 2.67
CA ASP A 50 -19.18 23.57 1.46
C ASP A 50 -18.44 22.49 0.65
N TYR A 51 -18.94 22.18 -0.55
CA TYR A 51 -18.37 21.20 -1.47
C TYR A 51 -17.52 21.83 -2.59
N ASN A 52 -17.29 23.14 -2.56
CA ASN A 52 -16.44 23.79 -3.55
C ASN A 52 -14.97 23.31 -3.44
N GLY A 53 -14.28 23.19 -4.57
CA GLY A 53 -12.88 22.79 -4.63
C GLY A 53 -12.55 21.86 -5.81
N ILE A 54 -11.32 21.36 -5.82
CA ILE A 54 -10.86 20.33 -6.76
C ILE A 54 -10.92 18.99 -6.04
N TRP A 55 -11.73 18.07 -6.57
CA TRP A 55 -11.87 16.71 -6.06
C TRP A 55 -11.16 15.75 -6.99
N GLN A 56 -10.21 14.98 -6.46
CA GLN A 56 -9.46 13.99 -7.21
C GLN A 56 -9.37 12.69 -6.40
N ALA A 57 -9.69 11.57 -7.05
CA ALA A 57 -9.35 10.27 -6.50
C ALA A 57 -7.85 10.02 -6.64
N MET A 58 -7.19 9.70 -5.53
CA MET A 58 -5.78 9.33 -5.53
C MET A 58 -5.65 7.81 -5.75
N GLY A 59 -4.94 7.41 -6.81
CA GLY A 59 -4.71 6.00 -7.14
C GLY A 59 -5.71 5.42 -8.13
N SER A 60 -6.03 4.14 -8.00
CA SER A 60 -6.87 3.38 -8.94
C SER A 60 -8.38 3.60 -8.76
N ALA A 61 -8.81 4.27 -7.69
CA ALA A 61 -10.23 4.47 -7.37
C ALA A 61 -10.98 5.29 -8.43
N HIS A 62 -10.26 6.02 -9.29
CA HIS A 62 -10.85 6.66 -10.47
C HIS A 62 -11.35 5.66 -11.52
N TRP A 63 -10.77 4.45 -11.58
CA TRP A 63 -11.14 3.41 -12.54
C TRP A 63 -12.26 2.50 -12.06
N ASP A 64 -12.26 2.18 -10.76
CA ASP A 64 -13.28 1.39 -10.07
C ASP A 64 -13.12 1.58 -8.56
N LEU A 65 -14.24 1.63 -7.83
CA LEU A 65 -14.25 1.73 -6.37
C LEU A 65 -14.08 0.37 -5.69
N GLU A 66 -14.51 -0.70 -6.37
CA GLU A 66 -14.34 -2.09 -5.93
C GLU A 66 -12.95 -2.63 -6.32
N ASP A 67 -12.57 -3.77 -5.74
CA ASP A 67 -11.36 -4.50 -6.13
C ASP A 67 -11.46 -4.86 -7.63
N HIS A 68 -10.40 -4.56 -8.40
CA HIS A 68 -10.40 -4.85 -9.83
C HIS A 68 -9.02 -5.27 -10.34
N ASN A 69 -9.03 -6.24 -11.26
CA ASN A 69 -7.84 -6.66 -11.99
C ASN A 69 -7.46 -5.64 -13.07
N ALA A 70 -6.19 -5.67 -13.49
CA ALA A 70 -5.72 -4.89 -14.62
C ALA A 70 -6.49 -5.29 -15.90
N ARG A 71 -6.82 -4.30 -16.74
CA ARG A 71 -7.52 -4.52 -18.02
C ARG A 71 -6.94 -3.66 -19.13
N GLN A 72 -7.20 -4.08 -20.37
CA GLN A 72 -6.83 -3.29 -21.54
C GLN A 72 -7.52 -1.93 -21.56
N GLY A 73 -6.87 -0.94 -22.17
CA GLY A 73 -7.48 0.36 -22.45
C GLY A 73 -8.47 0.27 -23.62
N ALA A 74 -9.22 1.36 -23.85
CA ALA A 74 -10.27 1.41 -24.87
C ALA A 74 -9.76 1.22 -26.32
N ALA A 75 -8.50 1.58 -26.60
CA ALA A 75 -7.92 1.50 -27.94
C ALA A 75 -6.79 0.46 -27.99
N PRO A 76 -7.03 -0.75 -28.54
CA PRO A 76 -6.03 -1.83 -28.58
C PRO A 76 -4.74 -1.45 -29.30
N ILE A 77 -4.83 -0.55 -30.29
CA ILE A 77 -3.68 -0.07 -31.07
C ILE A 77 -2.64 0.67 -30.22
N LEU A 78 -3.03 1.20 -29.06
CA LEU A 78 -2.14 1.89 -28.13
C LEU A 78 -1.38 0.91 -27.21
N GLY A 79 -1.71 -0.38 -27.25
CA GLY A 79 -1.09 -1.40 -26.41
C GLY A 79 -1.27 -1.10 -24.92
N ALA A 80 -0.16 -1.05 -24.18
CA ALA A 80 -0.19 -0.76 -22.74
C ALA A 80 -0.50 0.73 -22.42
N LEU A 81 -0.40 1.63 -23.40
CA LEU A 81 -0.73 3.04 -23.18
C LEU A 81 -2.25 3.18 -23.01
N GLY A 82 -2.66 3.68 -21.83
CA GLY A 82 -4.07 3.75 -21.45
C GLY A 82 -4.64 2.45 -20.87
N ALA A 83 -3.80 1.44 -20.61
CA ALA A 83 -4.20 0.28 -19.85
C ALA A 83 -4.58 0.66 -18.41
N ILE A 84 -5.54 -0.04 -17.85
CA ILE A 84 -6.04 0.20 -16.50
C ILE A 84 -5.28 -0.72 -15.55
N PRO A 85 -4.56 -0.19 -14.55
CA PRO A 85 -3.86 -1.00 -13.57
C PRO A 85 -4.85 -1.72 -12.65
N ALA A 86 -4.39 -2.79 -12.00
CA ALA A 86 -5.16 -3.41 -10.93
C ALA A 86 -5.29 -2.44 -9.74
N GLY A 87 -6.41 -2.49 -9.03
CA GLY A 87 -6.71 -1.59 -7.92
C GLY A 87 -7.31 -2.31 -6.73
N ARG A 88 -6.98 -1.83 -5.53
CA ARG A 88 -7.61 -2.26 -4.28
C ARG A 88 -8.88 -1.44 -4.04
N SER A 89 -9.88 -2.05 -3.42
CA SER A 89 -11.14 -1.43 -3.10
C SER A 89 -10.96 -0.35 -2.04
N VAL A 90 -11.71 0.73 -2.21
CA VAL A 90 -11.89 1.80 -1.21
C VAL A 90 -13.26 1.71 -0.52
N VAL A 91 -14.04 0.67 -0.83
CA VAL A 91 -15.37 0.42 -0.28
C VAL A 91 -15.21 -0.42 0.99
N GLU A 92 -15.87 0.00 2.06
CA GLU A 92 -15.93 -0.80 3.29
C GLU A 92 -16.64 -2.13 3.01
N GLY A 93 -16.01 -3.24 3.38
CA GLY A 93 -16.48 -4.59 3.02
C GLY A 93 -16.19 -5.01 1.56
N GLY A 94 -15.63 -4.10 0.74
CA GLY A 94 -15.13 -4.39 -0.61
C GLY A 94 -16.20 -4.52 -1.70
N THR A 95 -17.48 -4.38 -1.38
CA THR A 95 -18.58 -4.53 -2.34
C THR A 95 -19.66 -3.50 -2.08
N ILE A 96 -20.08 -2.83 -3.14
CA ILE A 96 -21.18 -1.89 -3.13
C ILE A 96 -22.48 -2.70 -3.19
N PRO A 97 -23.45 -2.46 -2.28
CA PRO A 97 -24.73 -3.15 -2.30
C PRO A 97 -25.63 -2.57 -3.41
N TYR A 98 -25.34 -2.93 -4.66
CA TYR A 98 -26.13 -2.51 -5.81
C TYR A 98 -27.56 -3.04 -5.72
N GLN A 99 -28.49 -2.25 -6.26
CA GLN A 99 -29.77 -2.78 -6.71
C GLN A 99 -29.53 -3.67 -7.94
N ASP A 100 -30.34 -4.69 -8.15
CA ASP A 100 -30.15 -5.65 -9.25
C ASP A 100 -30.05 -4.98 -10.63
N TRP A 101 -30.91 -3.98 -10.88
CA TRP A 101 -30.90 -3.21 -12.12
C TRP A 101 -29.61 -2.37 -12.28
N ALA A 102 -29.05 -1.87 -11.19
CA ALA A 102 -27.84 -1.04 -11.21
C ALA A 102 -26.60 -1.89 -11.47
N LEU A 103 -26.58 -3.11 -10.93
CA LEU A 103 -25.53 -4.08 -11.22
C LEU A 103 -25.51 -4.46 -12.71
N ALA A 104 -26.70 -4.71 -13.29
CA ALA A 104 -26.83 -5.00 -14.71
C ALA A 104 -26.35 -3.82 -15.58
N GLN A 105 -26.75 -2.58 -15.26
CA GLN A 105 -26.33 -1.40 -16.00
C GLN A 105 -24.82 -1.16 -15.92
N ARG A 106 -24.21 -1.41 -14.75
CA ARG A 106 -22.75 -1.29 -14.58
C ARG A 106 -22.00 -2.23 -15.51
N GLU A 107 -22.44 -3.49 -15.60
CA GLU A 107 -21.80 -4.47 -16.47
C GLU A 107 -21.99 -4.12 -17.95
N GLU A 108 -23.18 -3.65 -18.33
CA GLU A 108 -23.43 -3.16 -19.68
C GLU A 108 -22.50 -1.99 -20.05
N ASN A 109 -22.34 -1.01 -19.15
CA ASN A 109 -21.42 0.11 -19.38
C ASN A 109 -19.97 -0.36 -19.51
N ARG A 110 -19.55 -1.32 -18.67
CA ARG A 110 -18.20 -1.90 -18.68
C ARG A 110 -17.92 -2.72 -19.95
N ALA A 111 -18.95 -3.25 -20.60
CA ALA A 111 -18.83 -3.95 -21.87
C ALA A 111 -18.75 -3.00 -23.09
N ASN A 112 -19.23 -1.76 -22.97
CA ASN A 112 -19.50 -0.86 -24.12
C ASN A 112 -18.83 0.53 -24.04
N TRP A 113 -17.79 0.69 -23.22
CA TRP A 113 -17.05 1.95 -23.04
C TRP A 113 -15.87 2.10 -23.99
#